data_AF-A0A5P1RBB4-F1
#
_entry.id   AF-A0A5P1RBB4-F1
#
_cell.length_a   1.000
_cell.length_b   1.000
_cell.length_c   1.000
_cell.angle_alpha   90.00
_cell.angle_beta   90.00
_cell.angle_gamma   90.00
#
_symmetry.space_group_name_H-M   'P 1'
#
loop_
_entity.id
_entity.type
_entity.pdbx_description
1 polymer ?
#
loop_
_entity_poly.entity_id
_entity_poly.type
_entity_poly.pdbx_seq_one_letter_code
_entity_poly.pdbx_strand_id
1 'polypeptide(L)'
;MKLLMAMYLFMCCSVSFADEVSDLRDLARLSQDYRELAIDCLIEVKTNKTNGWEGEVCEKYKKFSTTGLQSFKVETEAATSAFKEYSKSDGATKNRVKRGLKQLVLIQENAESIRNITSKIKAELQK
;
A
#
# COMPACT_ATOMS: atom_id res chain seq x y z
N MET A 1 -39.22 41.83 -2.10
CA MET A 1 -38.04 42.11 -1.25
C MET A 1 -37.96 40.98 -0.23
N LYS A 2 -37.20 39.89 -0.38
CA LYS A 2 -35.74 39.74 -0.65
C LYS A 2 -34.89 40.58 0.30
N LEU A 3 -34.63 40.01 1.48
CA LEU A 3 -33.51 40.26 2.41
C LEU A 3 -33.52 39.08 3.40
N LEU A 4 -32.45 38.40 3.78
CA LEU A 4 -31.10 38.17 3.26
C LEU A 4 -30.46 37.21 4.29
N MET A 5 -29.49 36.40 3.85
CA MET A 5 -28.61 35.57 4.69
C MET A 5 -29.32 34.48 5.51
N ALA A 6 -29.53 33.26 5.00
CA ALA A 6 -28.43 32.35 4.63
C ALA A 6 -27.23 32.52 5.56
N MET A 7 -27.45 32.24 6.85
CA MET A 7 -26.37 31.92 7.78
C MET A 7 -25.80 30.57 7.32
N TYR A 8 -24.91 30.65 6.34
CA TYR A 8 -24.02 29.56 5.97
C TYR A 8 -23.33 29.13 7.26
N LEU A 9 -23.78 28.00 7.80
CA LEU A 9 -22.95 27.10 8.57
C LEU A 9 -21.78 26.71 7.66
N PHE A 10 -20.79 27.59 7.60
CA PHE A 10 -19.42 27.26 7.23
C PHE A 10 -18.86 26.49 8.43
N MET A 11 -19.45 25.31 8.67
CA MET A 11 -18.86 24.30 9.51
C MET A 11 -17.65 23.85 8.70
N CYS A 12 -16.52 24.51 8.92
CA CYS A 12 -15.22 24.04 8.48
C CYS A 12 -15.11 22.61 8.98
N CYS A 13 -15.34 21.64 8.09
CA CYS A 13 -14.81 20.31 8.26
C CYS A 13 -13.30 20.50 8.38
N SER A 14 -12.81 20.57 9.62
CA SER A 14 -11.42 20.36 9.94
C SER A 14 -11.13 18.92 9.55
N VAL A 15 -10.85 18.71 8.26
CA VAL A 15 -10.23 17.49 7.76
C VAL A 15 -8.98 17.34 8.60
N SER A 16 -8.99 16.33 9.46
CA SER A 16 -7.90 16.05 10.36
C SER A 16 -6.73 15.55 9.51
N PHE A 17 -5.92 16.49 9.01
CA PHE A 17 -4.69 16.27 8.23
C PHE A 17 -3.58 15.55 9.01
N ALA A 18 -3.94 14.96 10.15
CA ALA A 18 -3.04 14.25 11.03
C ALA A 18 -2.75 12.82 10.51
N ASP A 19 -3.64 12.24 9.71
CA ASP A 19 -3.69 10.79 9.48
C ASP A 19 -2.98 10.30 8.20
N GLU A 20 -2.83 11.13 7.17
CA GLU A 20 -2.45 10.66 5.83
C GLU A 20 -1.02 10.11 5.76
N VAL A 21 -0.10 10.68 6.56
CA VAL A 21 1.27 10.16 6.66
C VAL A 21 1.32 8.87 7.49
N SER A 22 0.37 8.68 8.42
CA SER A 22 0.24 7.44 9.19
C SER A 22 -0.26 6.31 8.29
N ASP A 23 -1.30 6.56 7.49
CA ASP A 23 -1.83 5.60 6.52
C ASP A 23 -0.75 5.11 5.56
N LEU A 24 0.04 6.03 5.01
CA LEU A 24 1.16 5.67 4.15
C LEU A 24 2.23 4.85 4.89
N ARG A 25 2.48 5.11 6.17
CA ARG A 25 3.44 4.33 6.97
C ARG A 25 2.93 2.91 7.20
N ASP A 26 1.64 2.76 7.48
CA ASP A 26 1.05 1.45 7.76
C ASP A 26 0.96 0.62 6.47
N LEU A 27 0.64 1.25 5.33
CA LEU A 27 0.76 0.63 4.01
C LEU A 27 2.21 0.28 3.65
N ALA A 28 3.20 1.10 4.04
CA ALA A 28 4.60 0.78 3.81
C ALA A 28 5.02 -0.49 4.57
N ARG A 29 4.57 -0.64 5.83
CA ARG A 29 4.79 -1.88 6.62
C ARG A 29 4.11 -3.07 5.94
N LEU A 30 2.84 -2.93 5.59
CA LEU A 30 2.08 -3.99 4.92
C LEU A 30 2.74 -4.41 3.59
N SER A 31 3.26 -3.45 2.83
CA SER A 31 3.99 -3.73 1.58
C SER A 31 5.27 -4.54 1.81
N GLN A 32 5.94 -4.32 2.94
CA GLN A 32 7.12 -5.08 3.33
C GLN A 32 6.74 -6.50 3.72
N ASP A 33 5.70 -6.69 4.53
CA ASP A 33 5.20 -8.00 4.93
C ASP A 33 4.81 -8.84 3.70
N TYR A 34 4.15 -8.22 2.71
CA TYR A 34 3.82 -8.88 1.45
C TYR A 34 5.03 -9.23 0.60
N ARG A 35 6.07 -8.38 0.61
CA ARG A 35 7.33 -8.68 -0.06
C ARG A 35 8.01 -9.88 0.59
N GLU A 36 8.07 -9.92 1.92
CA GLU A 36 8.65 -11.04 2.68
C GLU A 36 7.88 -12.34 2.41
N LEU A 37 6.54 -12.32 2.45
CA LEU A 37 5.72 -13.47 2.09
C LEU A 37 5.99 -14.00 0.67
N ALA A 38 6.17 -13.10 -0.30
CA ALA A 38 6.52 -13.49 -1.66
C ALA A 38 7.92 -14.12 -1.74
N ILE A 39 8.91 -13.58 -1.01
CA ILE A 39 10.26 -14.15 -0.91
C ILE A 39 10.19 -15.55 -0.31
N ASP A 40 9.46 -15.74 0.79
CA ASP A 40 9.39 -17.01 1.48
C ASP A 40 8.73 -18.08 0.60
N CYS A 41 7.65 -17.75 -0.12
CA CYS A 41 7.08 -18.69 -1.09
C CYS A 41 8.06 -19.01 -2.24
N LEU A 42 8.82 -18.03 -2.75
CA LEU A 42 9.85 -18.30 -3.76
C LEU A 42 10.93 -19.24 -3.23
N ILE A 43 11.36 -19.07 -1.98
CA ILE A 43 12.31 -19.98 -1.33
C ILE A 43 11.69 -21.38 -1.25
N GLU A 44 10.46 -21.50 -0.78
CA GLU A 44 9.78 -22.79 -0.61
C GLU A 44 9.63 -23.54 -1.95
N VAL A 45 9.21 -22.85 -3.02
CA VAL A 45 9.14 -23.44 -4.37
C VAL A 45 10.52 -23.93 -4.86
N LYS A 46 11.60 -23.20 -4.52
CA LYS A 46 12.96 -23.57 -4.94
C LYS A 46 13.57 -24.70 -4.14
N THR A 47 13.26 -24.80 -2.85
CA THR A 47 13.89 -25.77 -1.93
C THR A 47 13.07 -27.05 -1.80
N ASN A 48 11.75 -26.97 -1.85
CA ASN A 48 10.85 -28.11 -1.66
C ASN A 48 10.27 -28.63 -3.00
N LYS A 49 11.02 -29.48 -3.70
CA LYS A 49 10.66 -29.96 -5.05
C LYS A 49 9.33 -30.73 -5.15
N THR A 50 8.84 -31.32 -4.07
CA THR A 50 7.65 -32.19 -4.12
C THR A 50 6.35 -31.47 -3.73
N ASN A 51 6.42 -30.52 -2.77
CA ASN A 51 5.25 -29.83 -2.22
C ASN A 51 5.42 -28.30 -2.18
N GLY A 52 6.48 -27.72 -2.78
CA GLY A 52 6.85 -26.33 -2.54
C GLY A 52 5.76 -25.32 -2.90
N TRP A 53 4.97 -25.58 -3.95
CA TRP A 53 3.83 -24.74 -4.30
C TRP A 53 2.58 -24.98 -3.45
N GLU A 54 2.40 -26.19 -2.95
CA GLU A 54 1.30 -26.61 -2.08
C GLU A 54 1.61 -26.40 -0.58
N GLY A 55 2.77 -25.80 -0.30
CA GLY A 55 3.23 -25.48 1.04
C GLY A 55 2.41 -24.38 1.71
N GLU A 56 2.41 -24.36 3.04
CA GLU A 56 1.61 -23.43 3.83
C GLU A 56 1.93 -21.95 3.51
N VAL A 57 3.21 -21.64 3.29
CA VAL A 57 3.62 -20.26 2.97
C VAL A 57 3.15 -19.87 1.58
N CYS A 58 3.28 -20.78 0.61
CA CYS A 58 2.75 -20.52 -0.73
C CYS A 58 1.22 -20.43 -0.78
N GLU A 59 0.48 -21.17 0.05
CA GLU A 59 -0.97 -20.98 0.20
C GLU A 59 -1.34 -19.59 0.73
N LYS A 60 -0.59 -19.07 1.71
CA LYS A 60 -0.75 -17.69 2.19
C LYS A 60 -0.46 -16.70 1.06
N TYR A 61 0.60 -16.93 0.29
CA TYR A 61 0.93 -16.10 -0.87
C TYR A 61 -0.14 -16.15 -1.97
N LYS A 62 -0.75 -17.31 -2.27
CA LYS A 62 -1.85 -17.45 -3.24
C LYS A 62 -3.06 -16.59 -2.85
N LYS A 63 -3.44 -16.62 -1.56
CA LYS A 63 -4.54 -15.79 -1.03
C LYS A 63 -4.23 -14.30 -1.14
N PHE A 64 -3.01 -13.90 -0.79
CA PHE A 64 -2.57 -12.51 -0.93
C PHE A 64 -2.56 -12.07 -2.41
N SER A 65 -1.89 -12.82 -3.29
CA SER A 65 -1.68 -12.44 -4.69
C SER A 65 -2.97 -12.31 -5.53
N THR A 66 -4.07 -12.89 -5.08
CA THR A 66 -5.38 -12.80 -5.72
C THR A 66 -6.22 -11.67 -5.13
N THR A 67 -6.59 -11.76 -3.86
CA THR A 67 -7.52 -10.81 -3.23
C THR A 67 -6.80 -9.69 -2.49
N GLY A 68 -5.76 -10.02 -1.72
CA GLY A 68 -5.03 -9.05 -0.90
C GLY A 68 -4.30 -7.98 -1.71
N LEU A 69 -3.75 -8.34 -2.86
CA LEU A 69 -3.02 -7.42 -3.74
C LEU A 69 -3.95 -6.36 -4.35
N GLN A 70 -5.18 -6.73 -4.68
CA GLN A 70 -6.16 -5.79 -5.22
C GLN A 70 -6.60 -4.80 -4.14
N SER A 71 -6.91 -5.27 -2.93
CA SER A 71 -7.22 -4.38 -1.80
C SER A 71 -6.06 -3.43 -1.49
N PHE A 72 -4.84 -3.96 -1.41
CA PHE A 72 -3.64 -3.18 -1.19
C PHE A 72 -3.43 -2.09 -2.24
N LYS A 73 -3.70 -2.38 -3.51
CA LYS A 73 -3.61 -1.40 -4.60
C LYS A 73 -4.63 -0.26 -4.41
N VAL A 74 -5.88 -0.60 -4.12
CA VAL A 74 -6.95 0.38 -3.91
C VAL A 74 -6.64 1.28 -2.71
N GLU A 75 -6.23 0.68 -1.58
CA GLU A 75 -5.85 1.42 -0.38
C GLU A 75 -4.65 2.34 -0.61
N THR A 76 -3.64 1.86 -1.34
CA THR A 76 -2.47 2.67 -1.71
C THR A 76 -2.84 3.84 -2.61
N GLU A 77 -3.73 3.66 -3.59
CA GLU A 77 -4.20 4.73 -4.47
C GLU A 77 -4.98 5.79 -3.69
N ALA A 78 -5.85 5.36 -2.76
CA ALA A 78 -6.61 6.26 -1.89
C ALA A 78 -5.67 7.07 -0.96
N ALA A 79 -4.77 6.41 -0.24
CA ALA A 79 -3.84 7.06 0.68
C ALA A 79 -2.86 8.00 -0.07
N THR A 80 -2.41 7.61 -1.27
CA THR A 80 -1.57 8.46 -2.12
C THR A 80 -2.31 9.72 -2.56
N SER A 81 -3.59 9.60 -2.91
CA SER A 81 -4.42 10.73 -3.32
C SER A 81 -4.66 11.69 -2.15
N ALA A 82 -5.03 11.17 -0.97
CA ALA A 82 -5.19 11.97 0.24
C ALA A 82 -3.87 12.68 0.63
N PHE A 83 -2.74 11.98 0.59
CA PHE A 83 -1.44 12.59 0.84
C PHE A 83 -1.07 13.67 -0.18
N LYS A 84 -1.43 13.49 -1.45
CA LYS A 84 -1.21 14.50 -2.50
C LYS A 84 -2.00 15.78 -2.22
N GLU A 85 -3.24 15.66 -1.77
CA GLU A 85 -4.07 16.80 -1.34
C GLU A 85 -3.46 17.48 -0.11
N TYR A 86 -3.13 16.69 0.92
CA TYR A 86 -2.44 17.18 2.12
C TYR A 86 -1.17 17.95 1.77
N SER A 87 -0.32 17.42 0.87
CA SER A 87 0.98 18.01 0.52
C SER A 87 0.89 19.42 -0.10
N LYS A 88 -0.29 19.80 -0.58
CA LYS A 88 -0.58 21.11 -1.18
C LYS A 88 -1.39 22.02 -0.27
N SER A 89 -1.81 21.53 0.90
CA SER A 89 -2.61 22.29 1.86
C SER A 89 -1.74 23.26 2.67
N ASP A 90 -2.37 24.29 3.24
CA ASP A 90 -1.70 25.26 4.12
C ASP A 90 -1.15 24.61 5.42
N GLY A 91 -1.69 23.46 5.81
CA GLY A 91 -1.22 22.66 6.94
C GLY A 91 -0.03 21.74 6.64
N ALA A 92 0.47 21.75 5.40
CA ALA A 92 1.60 20.92 4.99
C ALA A 92 2.91 21.43 5.59
N THR A 93 3.61 20.58 6.32
CA THR A 93 4.99 20.89 6.76
C THR A 93 5.99 20.12 5.91
N LYS A 94 7.13 20.75 5.60
CA LYS A 94 8.25 20.12 4.86
C LYS A 94 8.64 18.76 5.45
N ASN A 95 8.66 18.63 6.77
CA ASN A 95 9.01 17.39 7.46
C ASN A 95 7.93 16.30 7.30
N ARG A 96 6.65 16.64 7.34
CA ARG A 96 5.55 15.68 7.09
C ARG A 96 5.53 15.24 5.63
N VAL A 97 5.65 16.18 4.69
CA VAL A 97 5.72 15.86 3.25
C VAL A 97 6.92 14.96 2.94
N LYS A 98 8.12 15.28 3.47
CA LYS A 98 9.31 14.43 3.32
C LYS A 98 9.08 13.01 3.85
N ARG A 99 8.40 12.87 5.00
CA ARG A 99 8.10 11.55 5.57
C ARG A 99 7.12 10.76 4.70
N GLY A 100 6.03 11.38 4.24
CA GLY A 100 5.07 10.72 3.35
C GLY A 100 5.71 10.28 2.02
N LEU A 101 6.53 11.13 1.40
CA LEU A 101 7.28 10.77 0.19
C LEU A 101 8.20 9.56 0.41
N LYS A 102 8.88 9.46 1.55
CA LYS A 102 9.69 8.28 1.89
C LYS A 102 8.86 7.01 1.97
N GLN A 103 7.66 7.08 2.57
CA GLN A 103 6.77 5.92 2.64
C GLN A 103 6.28 5.50 1.26
N LEU A 104 5.93 6.47 0.40
CA LEU A 104 5.52 6.18 -0.99
C LEU A 104 6.62 5.48 -1.80
N VAL A 105 7.87 5.94 -1.66
CA VAL A 105 9.02 5.28 -2.32
C VAL A 105 9.16 3.84 -1.84
N LEU A 106 9.09 3.59 -0.52
CA LEU A 106 9.15 2.24 0.03
C LEU A 106 8.02 1.34 -0.50
N ILE A 107 6.78 1.85 -0.54
CA ILE A 107 5.63 1.13 -1.10
C ILE A 107 5.88 0.76 -2.56
N GLN A 108 6.39 1.70 -3.37
CA GLN A 108 6.69 1.48 -4.79
C GLN A 108 7.78 0.43 -5.00
N GLU A 109 8.90 0.55 -4.27
CA GLU A 109 10.02 -0.41 -4.33
C GLU A 109 9.57 -1.82 -3.93
N ASN A 110 8.76 -1.93 -2.86
CA ASN A 110 8.24 -3.22 -2.42
C ASN A 110 7.23 -3.80 -3.42
N ALA A 111 6.35 -3.00 -3.99
CA ALA A 111 5.39 -3.45 -5.01
C ALA A 111 6.10 -3.95 -6.28
N GLU A 112 7.16 -3.26 -6.72
CA GLU A 112 7.99 -3.71 -7.84
C GLU A 112 8.71 -5.01 -7.51
N SER A 113 9.29 -5.11 -6.31
CA SER A 113 9.93 -6.34 -5.83
C SER A 113 8.96 -7.53 -5.81
N ILE A 114 7.74 -7.35 -5.29
CA ILE A 114 6.68 -8.37 -5.29
C ILE A 114 6.38 -8.84 -6.72
N ARG A 115 6.24 -7.92 -7.69
CA ARG A 115 6.00 -8.29 -9.10
C ARG A 115 7.15 -9.12 -9.67
N ASN A 116 8.39 -8.71 -9.40
CA ASN A 116 9.58 -9.42 -9.86
C ASN A 116 9.68 -10.82 -9.24
N ILE A 117 9.38 -10.96 -7.95
CA ILE A 117 9.36 -12.25 -7.26
C ILE A 117 8.24 -13.14 -7.80
N THR A 118 7.05 -12.58 -8.02
CA THR A 118 5.90 -13.29 -8.61
C THR A 118 6.25 -13.90 -9.97
N SER A 119 6.94 -13.14 -10.82
CA SER A 119 7.42 -13.65 -12.11
C SER A 119 8.43 -14.79 -11.94
N LYS A 120 9.31 -14.72 -10.94
CA LYS A 120 10.26 -15.80 -10.63
C LYS A 120 9.55 -17.06 -10.13
N ILE A 121 8.56 -16.92 -9.25
CA ILE A 121 7.74 -18.06 -8.78
C ILE A 121 7.11 -18.77 -9.98
N LYS A 122 6.44 -18.02 -10.87
CA LYS A 122 5.83 -18.59 -12.09
C LYS A 122 6.84 -19.33 -12.97
N ALA A 123 8.04 -18.80 -13.13
CA ALA A 123 9.09 -19.45 -13.90
C ALA A 123 9.60 -20.75 -13.25
N GLU A 124 9.67 -20.83 -11.91
CA GLU A 124 10.04 -22.08 -11.23
C GLU A 124 8.94 -23.14 -11.33
N LEU A 125 7.66 -22.75 -11.36
CA LEU A 125 6.52 -23.69 -11.53
C LEU A 125 6.39 -24.27 -12.95
N GLN A 126 7.07 -23.68 -13.93
CA GLN A 126 7.05 -24.13 -15.33
C GLN A 126 8.24 -25.03 -15.70
N LYS A 127 9.18 -25.25 -14.76
CA LYS A 127 10.33 -26.15 -14.94
C LYS A 127 9.98 -27.58 -14.55
#